data_AF-A0A2K6FI63-F1
#
_entry.id   AF-A0A2K6FI63-F1
#
_cell.length_a   1.000
_cell.length_b   1.000
_cell.length_c   1.000
_cell.angle_alpha   90.00
_cell.angle_beta   90.00
_cell.angle_gamma   90.00
#
_symmetry.space_group_name_H-M   'P 1'
#
loop_
_entity.id
_entity.type
_entity.pdbx_description
1 polymer ?
#
loop_
_entity_poly.entity_id
_entity_poly.type
_entity_poly.pdbx_seq_one_letter_code
_entity_poly.pdbx_strand_id
1 'polypeptide(L)'
;MKIGDFSPPLSLRSSFLESLLQPESLRLDWLLLAVSHDVPPSTSAMDDEGYPRPHSHLLSWGYSQLILHLIKLPADFTTKEKMTDICRSCGFWPGYLTLCLELERRREAFTNIVYLNDMSLMEGDNGWIPETVEEWKLLLHLIQNKSTRPAPQASLNGNLNDGPSPINVENVALLLAKAMGPDRAWSLLQECGLALELSEKFTRTCDILRICEQYSIMYVCHIVFIRSSADGHSGCFHFLDGVNNAAVNLSVRISL
;
A
#
# COMPACT_ATOMS: atom_id res chain seq x y z
N MET A 1 -2.60 -46.91 -4.95
CA MET A 1 -2.54 -45.86 -5.98
C MET A 1 -3.19 -44.63 -5.38
N LYS A 2 -2.39 -43.66 -4.91
CA LYS A 2 -2.91 -42.44 -4.29
C LYS A 2 -3.42 -41.52 -5.41
N ILE A 3 -4.67 -41.11 -5.30
CA ILE A 3 -5.26 -40.06 -6.14
C ILE A 3 -4.51 -38.78 -5.77
N GLY A 4 -3.58 -38.38 -6.64
CA GLY A 4 -2.86 -37.11 -6.49
C GLY A 4 -3.81 -35.96 -6.80
N ASP A 5 -3.74 -34.93 -5.96
CA ASP A 5 -4.39 -33.64 -6.16
C ASP A 5 -3.97 -33.03 -7.51
N PHE A 6 -4.75 -33.30 -8.55
CA PHE A 6 -4.71 -32.53 -9.79
C PHE A 6 -5.43 -31.21 -9.54
N SER A 7 -4.74 -30.26 -8.92
CA SER A 7 -5.11 -28.85 -9.06
C SER A 7 -4.71 -28.43 -10.49
N PRO A 8 -5.68 -28.10 -11.37
CA PRO A 8 -5.34 -27.63 -12.71
C PRO A 8 -4.57 -26.30 -12.62
N PRO A 9 -3.68 -26.00 -13.59
CA PRO A 9 -2.95 -24.74 -13.62
C PRO A 9 -3.93 -23.55 -13.58
N LEU A 10 -3.55 -22.48 -12.88
CA LEU A 10 -4.40 -21.29 -12.65
C LEU A 10 -5.03 -20.74 -13.93
N SER A 11 -4.32 -20.81 -15.06
CA SER A 11 -4.82 -20.42 -16.39
C SER A 11 -6.03 -21.23 -16.86
N LEU A 12 -6.04 -22.55 -16.65
CA LEU A 12 -7.13 -23.44 -17.04
C LEU A 12 -8.37 -23.22 -16.15
N ARG A 13 -8.14 -22.90 -14.87
CA ARG A 13 -9.20 -22.55 -13.92
C ARG A 13 -9.86 -21.22 -14.28
N SER A 14 -9.07 -20.22 -14.66
CA SER A 14 -9.59 -18.92 -15.12
C SER A 14 -10.41 -19.06 -16.41
N SER A 15 -9.91 -19.79 -17.42
CA SER A 15 -10.67 -20.01 -18.67
C SER A 15 -11.98 -20.78 -18.46
N PHE A 16 -11.99 -21.72 -17.51
CA PHE A 16 -13.21 -22.46 -17.18
C PHE A 16 -14.24 -21.56 -16.47
N LEU A 17 -13.81 -20.72 -15.52
CA LEU A 17 -14.68 -19.74 -14.87
C LEU A 17 -15.22 -18.72 -15.87
N GLU A 18 -14.38 -18.22 -16.78
CA GLU A 18 -14.80 -17.31 -17.85
C GLU A 18 -15.89 -17.93 -18.74
N SER A 19 -15.78 -19.23 -19.05
CA SER A 19 -16.78 -19.97 -19.81
C SER A 19 -18.09 -20.17 -19.05
N LEU A 20 -18.04 -20.37 -17.73
CA LEU A 20 -19.24 -20.54 -16.90
C LEU A 20 -20.00 -19.23 -16.67
N LEU A 21 -19.30 -18.10 -16.74
CA LEU A 21 -19.85 -16.77 -16.51
C LEU A 21 -20.37 -16.12 -17.80
N GLN A 22 -20.69 -16.92 -18.82
CA GLN A 22 -21.34 -16.45 -20.04
C GLN A 22 -22.86 -16.63 -19.92
N PRO A 23 -23.68 -15.59 -20.20
CA PRO A 23 -23.29 -14.24 -20.64
C PRO A 23 -22.72 -13.37 -19.50
N GLU A 24 -21.94 -12.35 -19.84
CA GLU A 24 -21.27 -11.42 -18.90
C GLU A 24 -22.22 -10.76 -17.87
N SER A 25 -23.51 -10.63 -18.20
CA SER A 25 -24.54 -10.19 -17.26
C SER A 25 -24.62 -11.07 -16.00
N LEU A 26 -24.39 -12.37 -16.13
CA LEU A 26 -24.37 -13.30 -14.99
C LEU A 26 -23.22 -13.00 -14.03
N ARG A 27 -22.13 -12.39 -14.49
CA ARG A 27 -20.99 -12.08 -13.61
C ARG A 27 -21.39 -11.10 -12.51
N LEU A 28 -22.20 -10.09 -12.83
CA LEU A 28 -22.70 -9.12 -11.85
C LEU A 28 -23.70 -9.75 -10.88
N ASP A 29 -24.61 -10.58 -11.39
CA ASP A 29 -25.62 -11.28 -10.58
C ASP A 29 -24.94 -12.25 -9.60
N TRP A 30 -23.96 -13.02 -10.08
CA TRP A 30 -23.19 -13.95 -9.27
C TRP A 30 -22.33 -13.22 -8.24
N LEU A 31 -21.71 -12.10 -8.62
CA LEU A 31 -20.96 -11.28 -7.68
C LEU A 31 -21.89 -10.78 -6.57
N LEU A 32 -23.04 -10.21 -6.92
CA LEU A 32 -24.02 -9.70 -5.96
C LEU A 32 -24.52 -10.82 -5.04
N LEU A 33 -24.84 -11.99 -5.58
CA LEU A 33 -25.26 -13.15 -4.78
C LEU A 33 -24.15 -13.64 -3.84
N ALA A 34 -22.92 -13.75 -4.33
CA ALA A 34 -21.79 -14.25 -3.54
C ALA A 34 -21.43 -13.28 -2.40
N VAL A 35 -21.44 -11.98 -2.69
CA VAL A 35 -21.20 -10.92 -1.72
C VAL A 35 -22.38 -10.85 -0.73
N SER A 36 -23.62 -11.07 -1.17
CA SER A 36 -24.81 -11.04 -0.29
C SER A 36 -25.02 -12.30 0.55
N HIS A 37 -24.16 -13.32 0.41
CA HIS A 37 -24.27 -14.57 1.16
C HIS A 37 -23.40 -14.51 2.42
N ASP A 38 -23.99 -14.85 3.57
CA ASP A 38 -23.33 -14.77 4.89
C ASP A 38 -22.65 -13.41 5.15
N VAL A 39 -23.33 -12.32 4.78
CA VAL A 39 -22.80 -10.96 4.93
C VAL A 39 -22.57 -10.66 6.40
N PRO A 40 -21.38 -10.16 6.78
CA PRO A 40 -21.21 -9.52 8.06
C PRO A 40 -22.27 -8.40 8.24
N PRO A 41 -22.69 -8.09 9.47
CA PRO A 41 -23.60 -6.97 9.71
C PRO A 41 -23.10 -5.70 9.01
N SER A 42 -23.92 -5.01 8.21
CA SER A 42 -23.48 -3.81 7.48
C SER A 42 -22.91 -2.73 8.40
N THR A 43 -23.43 -2.66 9.63
CA THR A 43 -22.96 -1.78 10.70
C THR A 43 -21.55 -2.12 11.20
N SER A 44 -21.01 -3.30 10.92
CA SER A 44 -19.60 -3.64 11.20
C SER A 44 -18.68 -3.34 10.03
N ALA A 45 -19.21 -3.30 8.80
CA ALA A 45 -18.42 -3.06 7.59
C ALA A 45 -18.24 -1.56 7.28
N MET A 46 -19.28 -0.74 7.46
CA MET A 46 -19.28 0.69 7.12
C MET A 46 -19.97 1.58 8.15
N ASP A 47 -19.65 2.88 8.12
CA ASP A 47 -20.35 3.92 8.87
C ASP A 47 -21.60 4.43 8.14
N ASP A 48 -22.34 5.35 8.76
CA ASP A 48 -23.60 5.86 8.24
C ASP A 48 -23.40 6.73 6.98
N GLU A 49 -22.17 7.21 6.76
CA GLU A 49 -21.74 7.95 5.58
C GLU A 49 -21.21 7.04 4.44
N GLY A 50 -21.14 5.72 4.66
CA GLY A 50 -20.70 4.73 3.67
C GLY A 50 -19.18 4.56 3.58
N TYR A 51 -18.42 5.07 4.54
CA TYR A 51 -16.97 4.84 4.64
C TYR A 51 -16.67 3.54 5.41
N PRO A 52 -15.54 2.88 5.13
CA PRO A 52 -15.14 1.69 5.85
C PRO A 52 -14.96 1.94 7.33
N ARG A 53 -15.42 1.01 8.16
CA ARG A 53 -15.00 0.99 9.57
C ARG A 53 -13.55 0.51 9.69
N PRO A 54 -12.82 0.93 10.75
CA PRO A 54 -11.47 0.44 11.00
C PRO A 54 -11.41 -1.10 10.98
N HIS A 55 -10.45 -1.64 10.25
CA HIS A 55 -10.19 -3.08 10.08
C HIS A 55 -11.35 -3.92 9.50
N SER A 56 -12.39 -3.29 8.95
CA SER A 56 -13.54 -4.01 8.36
C SER A 56 -13.18 -4.87 7.15
N HIS A 57 -12.06 -4.58 6.47
CA HIS A 57 -11.54 -5.41 5.38
C HIS A 57 -11.08 -6.81 5.84
N LEU A 58 -10.87 -7.02 7.15
CA LEU A 58 -10.51 -8.32 7.75
C LEU A 58 -11.73 -9.18 8.11
N LEU A 59 -12.95 -8.66 7.93
CA LEU A 59 -14.16 -9.43 8.18
C LEU A 59 -14.18 -10.69 7.28
N SER A 60 -14.63 -11.81 7.84
CA SER A 60 -14.74 -13.06 7.09
C SER A 60 -15.98 -13.06 6.21
N TRP A 61 -15.80 -13.30 4.91
CA TRP A 61 -16.90 -13.50 3.95
C TRP A 61 -16.87 -14.94 3.47
N GLY A 62 -18.04 -15.60 3.44
CA GLY A 62 -18.15 -17.03 3.11
C GLY A 62 -17.49 -17.41 1.78
N TYR A 63 -17.66 -16.56 0.76
CA TYR A 63 -17.09 -16.76 -0.58
C TYR A 63 -15.93 -15.81 -0.90
N SER A 64 -15.25 -15.23 0.11
CA SER A 64 -14.18 -14.22 -0.07
C SER A 64 -13.19 -14.52 -1.21
N GLN A 65 -12.62 -15.72 -1.24
CA GLN A 65 -11.67 -16.13 -2.28
C GLN A 65 -12.31 -16.20 -3.66
N LEU A 66 -13.51 -16.76 -3.77
CA LEU A 66 -14.23 -16.87 -5.05
C LEU A 66 -14.61 -15.48 -5.58
N ILE A 67 -15.08 -14.59 -4.71
CA ILE A 67 -15.40 -13.20 -5.04
C ILE A 67 -14.16 -12.47 -5.59
N LEU A 68 -13.01 -12.59 -4.92
CA LEU A 68 -11.76 -11.99 -5.40
C LEU A 68 -11.31 -12.56 -6.76
N HIS A 69 -11.51 -13.86 -7.00
CA HIS A 69 -11.21 -14.44 -8.30
C HIS A 69 -12.14 -13.90 -9.39
N LEU A 70 -13.45 -13.80 -9.12
CA LEU A 70 -14.41 -13.20 -10.05
C LEU A 70 -14.05 -11.75 -10.40
N ILE A 71 -13.62 -10.99 -9.39
CA ILE A 71 -13.17 -9.61 -9.55
C ILE A 71 -11.95 -9.51 -10.45
N LYS A 72 -10.97 -10.41 -10.33
CA LYS A 72 -9.73 -10.39 -11.12
C LYS A 72 -9.88 -10.88 -12.57
N LEU A 73 -11.03 -11.43 -12.94
CA LEU A 73 -11.27 -11.84 -14.33
C LEU A 73 -11.30 -10.61 -15.26
N PRO A 74 -10.85 -10.74 -16.51
CA PRO A 74 -10.96 -9.66 -17.48
C PRO A 74 -12.44 -9.32 -17.74
N ALA A 75 -12.74 -8.02 -17.70
CA ALA A 75 -14.06 -7.46 -18.01
C ALA A 75 -13.87 -6.06 -18.60
N ASP A 76 -14.90 -5.54 -19.26
CA ASP A 76 -14.89 -4.16 -19.72
C ASP A 76 -14.93 -3.16 -18.54
N PHE A 77 -14.59 -1.90 -18.85
CA PHE A 77 -14.54 -0.83 -17.84
C PHE A 77 -15.89 -0.66 -17.13
N THR A 78 -16.99 -0.69 -17.87
CA THR A 78 -18.35 -0.53 -17.33
C THR A 78 -18.73 -1.65 -16.37
N THR A 79 -18.36 -2.89 -16.65
CA THR A 79 -18.61 -4.01 -15.74
C THR A 79 -17.77 -3.86 -14.47
N LYS A 80 -16.48 -3.51 -14.59
CA LYS A 80 -15.61 -3.26 -13.41
C LYS A 80 -16.14 -2.12 -12.54
N GLU A 81 -16.68 -1.07 -13.14
CA GLU A 81 -17.33 0.03 -12.41
C GLU A 81 -18.54 -0.49 -11.60
N LYS A 82 -19.44 -1.25 -12.23
CA LYS A 82 -20.58 -1.86 -11.53
C LYS A 82 -20.16 -2.82 -10.42
N MET A 83 -19.11 -3.62 -10.67
CA MET A 83 -18.54 -4.50 -9.63
C MET A 83 -18.00 -3.69 -8.45
N THR A 84 -17.47 -2.49 -8.71
CA THR A 84 -16.95 -1.59 -7.67
C THR A 84 -18.09 -1.06 -6.81
N ASP A 85 -19.19 -0.67 -7.43
CA ASP A 85 -20.39 -0.22 -6.73
C ASP A 85 -21.01 -1.32 -5.87
N ILE A 86 -21.09 -2.56 -6.39
CA ILE A 86 -21.54 -3.73 -5.61
C ILE A 86 -20.64 -3.92 -4.38
N CYS A 87 -19.32 -3.99 -4.57
CA CYS A 87 -18.39 -4.21 -3.46
C CYS A 87 -18.49 -3.09 -2.40
N ARG A 88 -18.59 -1.83 -2.83
CA ARG A 88 -18.75 -0.68 -1.93
C ARG A 88 -20.06 -0.77 -1.15
N SER A 89 -21.18 -0.99 -1.85
CA SER A 89 -22.52 -1.02 -1.24
C SER A 89 -22.69 -2.12 -0.20
N CYS A 90 -22.00 -3.25 -0.39
CA CYS A 90 -22.03 -4.35 0.56
C CYS A 90 -20.94 -4.25 1.65
N GLY A 91 -19.94 -3.38 1.48
CA GLY A 91 -18.80 -3.27 2.39
C GLY A 91 -17.71 -4.34 2.17
N PHE A 92 -17.64 -4.93 0.98
CA PHE A 92 -16.58 -5.87 0.60
C PHE A 92 -15.30 -5.13 0.17
N TRP A 93 -14.58 -4.60 1.16
CA TRP A 93 -13.41 -3.73 0.93
C TRP A 93 -12.24 -4.35 0.17
N PRO A 94 -11.85 -5.64 0.37
CA PRO A 94 -10.77 -6.23 -0.41
C PRO A 94 -11.04 -6.23 -1.92
N GLY A 95 -12.27 -6.53 -2.32
CA GLY A 95 -12.70 -6.48 -3.72
C GLY A 95 -12.78 -5.05 -4.24
N TYR A 96 -13.34 -4.14 -3.45
CA TYR A 96 -13.42 -2.71 -3.79
C TYR A 96 -12.03 -2.10 -4.02
N LEU A 97 -11.05 -2.38 -3.15
CA LEU A 97 -9.68 -1.91 -3.32
C LEU A 97 -9.07 -2.52 -4.59
N THR A 98 -9.17 -3.84 -4.78
CA THR A 98 -8.66 -4.50 -6.01
C THR A 98 -9.19 -3.82 -7.28
N LEU A 99 -10.48 -3.51 -7.33
CA LEU A 99 -11.09 -2.82 -8.47
C LEU A 99 -10.64 -1.36 -8.60
N CYS A 100 -10.44 -0.63 -7.49
CA CYS A 100 -9.86 0.71 -7.55
C CYS A 100 -8.47 0.72 -8.17
N LEU A 101 -7.67 -0.33 -7.96
CA LEU A 101 -6.34 -0.46 -8.57
C LEU A 101 -6.45 -0.63 -10.09
N GLU A 102 -7.33 -1.53 -10.54
CA GLU A 102 -7.56 -1.79 -11.96
C GLU A 102 -8.19 -0.61 -12.71
N LEU A 103 -9.00 0.20 -12.02
CA LEU A 103 -9.65 1.40 -12.56
C LEU A 103 -8.82 2.68 -12.38
N GLU A 104 -7.59 2.60 -11.87
CA GLU A 104 -6.71 3.74 -11.58
C GLU A 104 -7.33 4.79 -10.62
N ARG A 105 -8.28 4.39 -9.78
CA ARG A 105 -8.98 5.27 -8.81
C ARG A 105 -8.20 5.43 -7.51
N ARG A 106 -6.91 5.74 -7.62
CA ARG A 106 -5.96 5.75 -6.49
C ARG A 106 -6.36 6.69 -5.37
N ARG A 107 -6.89 7.89 -5.69
CA ARG A 107 -7.38 8.86 -4.70
C ARG A 107 -8.46 8.26 -3.79
N GLU A 108 -9.46 7.61 -4.38
CA GLU A 108 -10.56 7.01 -3.62
C GLU A 108 -10.08 5.82 -2.78
N ALA A 109 -9.15 5.02 -3.32
CA ALA A 109 -8.54 3.93 -2.57
C ALA A 109 -7.79 4.44 -1.34
N PHE A 110 -6.95 5.48 -1.46
CA PHE A 110 -6.24 6.05 -0.32
C PHE A 110 -7.18 6.58 0.76
N THR A 111 -8.28 7.25 0.37
CA THR A 111 -9.31 7.63 1.34
C THR A 111 -9.83 6.41 2.09
N ASN A 112 -10.26 5.37 1.39
CA ASN A 112 -10.78 4.16 2.03
C ASN A 112 -9.73 3.44 2.90
N ILE A 113 -8.47 3.38 2.48
CA ILE A 113 -7.36 2.81 3.28
C ILE A 113 -7.17 3.58 4.59
N VAL A 114 -7.19 4.92 4.57
CA VAL A 114 -7.09 5.75 5.78
C VAL A 114 -8.24 5.47 6.76
N TYR A 115 -9.45 5.25 6.25
CA TYR A 115 -10.62 4.86 7.05
C TYR A 115 -10.50 3.44 7.63
N LEU A 116 -10.01 2.48 6.82
CA LEU A 116 -9.69 1.12 7.28
C LEU A 116 -8.61 1.09 8.37
N ASN A 117 -7.78 2.13 8.46
CA ASN A 117 -6.82 2.34 9.54
C ASN A 117 -5.77 1.22 9.68
N ASP A 118 -5.39 0.59 8.57
CA ASP A 118 -4.44 -0.51 8.54
C ASP A 118 -3.26 -0.17 7.62
N MET A 119 -2.07 0.03 8.20
CA MET A 119 -0.84 0.35 7.46
C MET A 119 -0.37 -0.80 6.58
N SER A 120 -0.70 -2.05 6.90
CA SER A 120 -0.22 -3.22 6.14
C SER A 120 -0.72 -3.21 4.69
N LEU A 121 -1.85 -2.54 4.42
CA LEU A 121 -2.36 -2.35 3.06
C LEU A 121 -1.40 -1.55 2.18
N MET A 122 -0.60 -0.65 2.76
CA MET A 122 0.40 0.18 2.08
C MET A 122 1.83 -0.36 2.25
N GLU A 123 2.00 -1.54 2.83
CA GLU A 123 3.29 -2.21 2.96
C GLU A 123 3.36 -3.45 2.05
N GLY A 124 4.56 -3.77 1.56
CA GLY A 124 4.80 -4.95 0.71
C GLY A 124 4.22 -4.84 -0.70
N ASP A 125 3.96 -6.01 -1.31
CA ASP A 125 3.53 -6.13 -2.72
C ASP A 125 2.01 -5.91 -2.93
N ASN A 126 1.35 -5.23 -1.99
CA ASN A 126 -0.10 -5.01 -1.99
C ASN A 126 -0.56 -3.93 -3.00
N GLY A 127 0.38 -3.24 -3.66
CA GLY A 127 0.12 -2.28 -4.74
C GLY A 127 -0.32 -0.87 -4.29
N TRP A 128 -0.46 -0.62 -2.99
CA TRP A 128 -0.93 0.67 -2.44
C TRP A 128 0.15 1.52 -1.79
N ILE A 129 1.42 1.31 -2.16
CA ILE A 129 2.47 2.27 -1.80
C ILE A 129 2.24 3.55 -2.64
N PRO A 130 2.16 4.75 -2.04
CA PRO A 130 2.08 5.98 -2.81
C PRO A 130 3.34 6.20 -3.65
N GLU A 131 3.14 6.52 -4.93
CA GLU A 131 4.22 6.60 -5.93
C GLU A 131 4.62 8.05 -6.23
N THR A 132 3.67 8.97 -6.11
CA THR A 132 3.85 10.39 -6.44
C THR A 132 3.82 11.28 -5.20
N VAL A 133 4.47 12.44 -5.28
CA VAL A 133 4.45 13.43 -4.19
C VAL A 133 3.03 13.87 -3.87
N GLU A 134 2.18 13.96 -4.89
CA GLU A 134 0.78 14.36 -4.79
C GLU A 134 -0.04 13.32 -4.00
N GLU A 135 0.23 12.02 -4.18
CA GLU A 135 -0.39 10.96 -3.40
C GLU A 135 0.06 10.98 -1.93
N TRP A 136 1.35 11.23 -1.68
CA TRP A 136 1.86 11.42 -0.32
C TRP A 136 1.21 12.63 0.36
N LYS A 137 1.10 13.76 -0.34
CA LYS A 137 0.40 14.94 0.18
C LYS A 137 -1.06 14.62 0.46
N LEU A 138 -1.77 13.96 -0.45
CA LEU A 138 -3.15 13.52 -0.23
C LEU A 138 -3.29 12.69 1.05
N LEU A 139 -2.41 11.69 1.24
CA LEU A 139 -2.44 10.81 2.40
C LEU A 139 -2.23 11.59 3.71
N LEU A 140 -1.25 12.48 3.75
CA LEU A 140 -0.96 13.32 4.93
C LEU A 140 -2.15 14.22 5.29
N HIS A 141 -2.77 14.88 4.30
CA HIS A 141 -3.96 15.72 4.52
C HIS A 141 -5.17 14.92 4.99
N LEU A 142 -5.38 13.70 4.47
CA LEU A 142 -6.47 12.82 4.91
C LEU A 142 -6.33 12.44 6.40
N ILE A 143 -5.10 12.16 6.84
CA ILE A 143 -4.81 11.79 8.24
C ILE A 143 -5.01 12.99 9.17
N GLN A 144 -4.56 14.18 8.77
CA GLN A 144 -4.81 15.42 9.51
C GLN A 144 -6.31 15.66 9.71
N ASN A 145 -7.09 15.56 8.63
CA ASN A 145 -8.54 15.76 8.69
C ASN A 145 -9.23 14.74 9.61
N LYS A 146 -8.79 13.48 9.59
CA LYS A 146 -9.31 12.44 10.49
C LYS A 146 -9.05 12.77 11.96
N SER A 147 -7.86 13.27 12.30
CA SER A 147 -7.51 13.66 13.67
C SER A 147 -8.34 14.84 14.20
N THR A 148 -8.85 15.71 13.32
CA THR A 148 -9.71 16.84 13.72
C THR A 148 -11.18 16.45 13.98
N ARG A 149 -11.63 15.27 13.52
CA ARG A 149 -13.00 14.80 13.74
C ARG A 149 -13.06 14.13 15.13
N PRO A 150 -14.00 14.50 16.03
CA PRO A 150 -14.12 13.87 17.33
C PRO A 150 -14.34 12.36 17.14
N ALA A 151 -13.41 11.54 17.63
CA ALA A 151 -13.55 10.10 17.59
C ALA A 151 -14.81 9.69 18.38
N PRO A 152 -15.74 8.91 17.79
CA PRO A 152 -16.70 8.18 18.60
C PRO A 152 -15.92 7.28 19.53
N GLN A 153 -16.12 7.43 20.85
CA GLN A 153 -15.46 6.59 21.85
C GLN A 153 -15.83 5.12 21.63
N ALA A 154 -14.96 4.37 20.96
CA ALA A 154 -14.94 2.93 21.02
C ALA A 154 -13.85 2.53 22.02
N SER A 155 -14.20 2.60 23.30
CA SER A 155 -13.46 1.92 24.35
C SER A 155 -13.65 0.42 24.17
N LEU A 156 -12.80 -0.22 23.38
CA LEU A 156 -12.59 -1.65 23.48
C LEU A 156 -11.31 -1.87 24.30
N ASN A 157 -11.52 -2.04 25.60
CA ASN A 157 -10.56 -2.69 26.49
C ASN A 157 -10.32 -4.11 25.96
N GLY A 158 -9.35 -4.24 25.08
CA GLY A 158 -8.83 -5.49 24.57
C GLY A 158 -7.34 -5.30 24.36
N ASN A 159 -6.54 -6.05 25.11
CA ASN A 159 -5.10 -6.12 24.97
C ASN A 159 -4.75 -6.63 23.56
N LEU A 160 -4.56 -5.73 22.61
CA LEU A 160 -4.24 -6.02 21.20
C LEU A 160 -2.84 -5.50 20.89
N ASN A 161 -1.82 -6.10 21.50
CA ASN A 161 -0.42 -5.84 21.12
C ASN A 161 0.00 -6.59 19.83
N ASP A 162 -0.94 -7.24 19.13
CA ASP A 162 -0.68 -8.04 17.92
C ASP A 162 -1.61 -7.66 16.75
N GLY A 163 -2.23 -6.48 16.83
CA GLY A 163 -3.08 -5.93 15.77
C GLY A 163 -2.27 -5.27 14.65
N PRO A 164 -2.87 -5.06 13.46
CA PRO A 164 -2.24 -4.33 12.37
C PRO A 164 -1.81 -2.92 12.81
N SER A 165 -0.66 -2.44 12.30
CA SER A 165 -0.16 -1.12 12.69
C SER A 165 -1.16 -0.04 12.24
N PRO A 166 -1.59 0.85 13.15
CA PRO A 166 -2.59 1.85 12.81
C PRO A 166 -2.03 2.92 11.87
N ILE A 167 -2.88 3.49 11.02
CA ILE A 167 -2.51 4.64 10.18
C ILE A 167 -2.52 5.90 11.05
N ASN A 168 -1.34 6.45 11.30
CA ASN A 168 -1.14 7.74 11.97
C ASN A 168 0.02 8.51 11.30
N VAL A 169 0.21 9.77 11.71
CA VAL A 169 1.25 10.65 11.12
C VAL A 169 2.64 10.03 11.25
N GLU A 170 2.99 9.47 12.40
CA GLU A 170 4.30 8.86 12.66
C GLU A 170 4.58 7.67 11.73
N ASN A 171 3.66 6.72 11.62
CA ASN A 171 3.82 5.52 10.81
C ASN A 171 3.87 5.86 9.31
N VAL A 172 3.06 6.82 8.86
CA VAL A 172 3.09 7.29 7.48
C VAL A 172 4.37 8.09 7.19
N ALA A 173 4.85 8.90 8.13
CA ALA A 173 6.14 9.58 8.00
C ALA A 173 7.29 8.57 7.89
N LEU A 174 7.31 7.52 8.71
CA LEU A 174 8.29 6.43 8.61
C LEU A 174 8.22 5.72 7.25
N LEU A 175 7.02 5.44 6.74
CA LEU A 175 6.85 4.82 5.41
C LEU A 175 7.32 5.77 4.30
N LEU A 176 6.98 7.06 4.39
CA LEU A 176 7.43 8.10 3.46
C LEU A 176 8.97 8.21 3.43
N ALA A 177 9.62 8.20 4.60
CA ALA A 177 11.08 8.22 4.70
C ALA A 177 11.72 6.98 4.07
N LYS A 178 11.12 5.80 4.23
CA LYS A 178 11.58 4.58 3.56
C LYS A 178 11.39 4.62 2.03
N ALA A 179 10.29 5.20 1.56
CA ALA A 179 9.96 5.24 0.14
C ALA A 179 10.73 6.32 -0.65
N MET A 180 10.95 7.49 -0.03
CA MET A 180 11.49 8.67 -0.73
C MET A 180 12.85 9.15 -0.21
N GLY A 181 13.34 8.55 0.87
CA GLY A 181 14.51 9.02 1.62
C GLY A 181 14.15 10.05 2.69
N PRO A 182 14.95 10.15 3.76
CA PRO A 182 14.64 10.95 4.95
C PRO A 182 14.55 12.46 4.66
N ASP A 183 15.41 13.01 3.79
CA ASP A 183 15.46 14.46 3.55
C ASP A 183 14.26 14.95 2.71
N ARG A 184 13.86 14.16 1.71
CA ARG A 184 12.64 14.44 0.91
C ARG A 184 11.39 14.28 1.77
N ALA A 185 11.34 13.24 2.60
CA ALA A 185 10.25 13.03 3.55
C ALA A 185 10.11 14.21 4.52
N TRP A 186 11.22 14.68 5.10
CA TRP A 186 11.23 15.82 6.01
C TRP A 186 10.70 17.10 5.35
N SER A 187 11.16 17.40 4.13
CA SER A 187 10.72 18.56 3.36
C SER A 187 9.20 18.55 3.14
N LEU A 188 8.64 17.40 2.75
CA LEU A 188 7.19 17.24 2.56
C LEU A 188 6.39 17.33 3.86
N LEU A 189 6.90 16.78 4.96
CA LEU A 189 6.27 16.88 6.27
C LEU A 189 6.27 18.33 6.77
N GLN A 190 7.33 19.09 6.50
CA GLN A 190 7.40 20.51 6.81
C GLN A 190 6.41 21.33 5.97
N GLU A 191 6.31 21.06 4.67
CA GLU A 191 5.31 21.69 3.79
C GLU A 191 3.87 21.43 4.26
N CYS A 192 3.59 20.24 4.78
CA CYS A 192 2.27 19.88 5.32
C CYS A 192 2.06 20.33 6.78
N GLY A 193 3.05 20.97 7.41
CA GLY A 193 2.97 21.43 8.80
C GLY A 193 3.02 20.33 9.86
N LEU A 194 3.46 19.12 9.50
CA LEU A 194 3.47 17.92 10.37
C LEU A 194 4.81 17.66 11.07
N ALA A 195 5.86 18.41 10.74
CA ALA A 195 7.20 18.17 11.24
C ALA A 195 7.33 18.25 12.78
N LEU A 196 6.45 19.00 13.45
CA LEU A 196 6.45 19.15 14.91
C LEU A 196 5.77 17.99 15.65
N GLU A 197 5.04 17.12 14.96
CA GLU A 197 4.28 16.02 15.56
C GLU A 197 5.06 14.70 15.64
N LEU A 198 6.31 14.69 15.15
CA LEU A 198 7.10 13.46 14.96
C LEU A 198 7.90 13.09 16.21
N SER A 199 7.99 11.79 16.47
CA SER A 199 8.65 11.27 17.66
C SER A 199 10.17 11.07 17.46
N GLU A 200 10.89 10.85 18.57
CA GLU A 200 12.32 10.50 18.52
C GLU A 200 12.59 9.23 17.68
N LYS A 201 11.61 8.32 17.57
CA LYS A 201 11.70 7.11 16.74
C LYS A 201 11.86 7.47 15.27
N PHE A 202 11.13 8.45 14.78
CA PHE A 202 11.25 8.94 13.41
C PHE A 202 12.66 9.49 13.14
N THR A 203 13.17 10.35 14.03
CA THR A 203 14.52 10.92 13.92
C THR A 203 15.59 9.82 13.88
N ARG A 204 15.57 8.89 14.84
CA ARG A 204 16.51 7.76 14.88
C ARG A 204 16.44 6.90 13.61
N THR A 205 15.24 6.68 13.08
CA THR A 205 15.06 5.90 11.84
C THR A 205 15.64 6.65 10.64
N CYS A 206 15.41 7.96 10.54
CA CYS A 206 15.99 8.78 9.48
C CYS A 206 17.52 8.78 9.52
N ASP A 207 18.13 8.88 10.70
CA ASP A 207 19.58 8.81 10.83
C ASP A 207 20.15 7.46 10.38
N ILE A 208 19.49 6.36 10.76
CA ILE A 208 19.85 5.02 10.27
C ILE A 208 19.72 4.94 8.75
N LEU A 209 18.64 5.46 8.17
CA LEU A 209 18.44 5.46 6.71
C LEU A 209 19.53 6.25 5.98
N ARG A 210 19.90 7.45 6.47
CA ARG A 210 21.01 8.24 5.92
C ARG A 210 22.33 7.46 5.94
N ILE A 211 22.61 6.80 7.06
CA ILE A 211 23.82 5.97 7.21
C ILE A 211 23.78 4.81 6.21
N CYS A 212 22.65 4.11 6.08
CA CYS A 212 22.48 3.01 5.14
C CYS A 212 22.64 3.45 3.68
N GLU A 213 22.09 4.60 3.29
CA GLU A 213 22.25 5.16 1.96
C GLU A 213 23.73 5.45 1.65
N GLN A 214 24.44 6.06 2.60
CA GLN A 214 25.87 6.35 2.45
C GLN A 214 26.71 5.08 2.29
N TYR A 215 26.47 4.06 3.11
CA TYR A 215 27.17 2.78 3.01
C TYR A 215 26.81 2.01 1.73
N SER A 216 25.56 2.08 1.28
CA SER A 216 25.12 1.47 0.02
C SER A 216 25.86 2.07 -1.17
N ILE A 217 25.93 3.40 -1.24
CA ILE A 217 26.70 4.12 -2.28
C ILE A 217 28.17 3.69 -2.22
N MET A 218 28.79 3.73 -1.03
CA MET A 218 30.18 3.32 -0.86
C MET A 218 30.43 1.87 -1.33
N TYR A 219 29.52 0.94 -1.00
CA TYR A 219 29.66 -0.47 -1.35
C TYR A 219 29.51 -0.70 -2.86
N VAL A 220 28.53 -0.05 -3.50
CA VAL A 220 28.36 -0.09 -4.96
C VAL A 220 29.61 0.48 -5.65
N CYS A 221 30.13 1.61 -5.17
CA CYS A 221 31.34 2.21 -5.70
C CYS A 221 32.57 1.32 -5.50
N HIS A 222 32.68 0.63 -4.37
CA HIS A 222 33.74 -0.33 -4.11
C HIS A 222 33.66 -1.56 -5.05
N ILE A 223 32.46 -2.10 -5.31
CA ILE A 223 32.26 -3.18 -6.29
C ILE A 223 32.65 -2.73 -7.70
N VAL A 224 32.22 -1.54 -8.11
CA VAL A 224 32.55 -0.97 -9.43
C VAL A 224 34.05 -0.75 -9.55
N PHE A 225 34.70 -0.24 -8.48
CA PHE A 225 36.14 -0.04 -8.46
C PHE A 225 36.92 -1.36 -8.59
N ILE A 226 36.54 -2.41 -7.84
CA ILE A 226 37.16 -3.74 -7.96
C ILE A 226 37.01 -4.27 -9.38
N ARG A 227 35.81 -4.20 -9.97
CA ARG A 227 35.56 -4.67 -11.34
C ARG A 227 36.38 -3.89 -12.37
N SER A 228 36.36 -2.57 -12.31
CA SER A 228 37.09 -1.72 -13.24
C SER A 228 38.61 -1.88 -13.13
N SER A 229 39.12 -2.19 -11.93
CA SER A 229 40.53 -2.52 -11.70
C SER A 229 40.90 -3.89 -12.30
N ALA A 230 40.02 -4.88 -12.16
CA ALA A 230 40.21 -6.22 -12.75
C ALA A 230 40.19 -6.19 -14.29
N ASP A 231 39.41 -5.29 -14.90
CA ASP A 231 39.34 -5.10 -16.36
C ASP A 231 40.49 -4.24 -16.93
N GLY A 232 41.45 -3.82 -16.09
CA GLY A 232 42.66 -3.11 -16.53
C GLY A 232 42.43 -1.67 -16.99
N HIS A 233 41.30 -1.05 -16.65
CA HIS A 233 41.01 0.33 -17.00
C HIS A 233 41.69 1.30 -16.04
N SER A 234 42.68 2.07 -16.52
CA SER A 234 43.37 3.12 -15.74
C SER A 234 42.48 4.31 -15.33
N GLY A 235 41.21 4.33 -15.76
CA GLY A 235 40.22 5.35 -15.43
C GLY A 235 39.59 5.23 -14.03
N CYS A 236 39.89 4.16 -13.27
CA CYS A 236 39.31 3.89 -11.95
C CYS A 236 39.50 5.04 -10.94
N PHE A 237 40.63 5.75 -11.02
CA PHE A 237 40.97 6.81 -10.07
C PHE A 237 40.13 8.07 -10.28
N HIS A 238 39.85 8.46 -11.53
CA HIS A 238 38.98 9.61 -11.82
C HIS A 238 37.51 9.36 -11.46
N PHE A 239 37.04 8.11 -11.59
CA PHE A 239 35.70 7.72 -11.13
C PHE A 239 35.58 7.80 -9.61
N LEU A 240 36.58 7.29 -8.88
CA LEU A 240 36.63 7.41 -7.42
C LEU A 240 36.66 8.86 -6.96
N ASP A 241 37.47 9.73 -7.59
CA ASP A 241 37.53 11.14 -7.23
C ASP A 241 36.19 11.86 -7.51
N GLY A 242 35.53 11.54 -8.63
CA GLY A 242 34.21 12.10 -8.95
C GLY A 242 33.12 11.66 -7.97
N VAL A 243 33.09 10.38 -7.62
CA VAL A 243 32.13 9.81 -6.65
C VAL A 243 32.42 10.32 -5.24
N ASN A 244 33.69 10.34 -4.82
CA ASN A 244 34.07 10.80 -3.49
C ASN A 244 33.79 12.30 -3.32
N ASN A 245 34.05 13.11 -4.35
CA ASN A 245 33.70 14.52 -4.35
C ASN A 245 32.16 14.73 -4.40
N ALA A 246 31.41 13.89 -5.10
CA ALA A 246 29.95 13.92 -5.08
C ALA A 246 29.38 13.50 -3.71
N ALA A 247 29.90 12.44 -3.09
CA ALA A 247 29.49 11.96 -1.77
C ALA A 247 29.84 12.98 -0.67
N VAL A 248 31.04 13.58 -0.73
CA VAL A 248 31.44 14.65 0.19
C VAL A 248 30.56 15.89 -0.02
N ASN A 249 30.27 16.31 -1.25
CA ASN A 249 29.35 17.42 -1.51
C ASN A 249 27.90 17.14 -1.07
N LEU A 250 27.43 15.89 -1.19
CA LEU A 250 26.13 15.48 -0.65
C LEU A 250 26.14 15.55 0.88
N SER A 251 27.20 15.05 1.53
CA SER A 251 27.34 15.10 3.00
C SER A 251 27.44 16.53 3.55
N VAL A 252 28.07 17.45 2.81
CA VAL A 252 28.17 18.87 3.17
C VAL A 252 26.84 19.59 3.01
N ARG A 253 26.00 19.20 2.03
CA ARG A 253 24.61 19.69 1.90
C ARG A 253 23.65 19.11 2.94
N ILE A 254 23.98 17.97 3.56
CA ILE A 254 23.24 17.37 4.68
C ILE A 254 23.56 18.07 6.01
N SER A 255 24.65 18.84 6.09
CA SER A 255 25.15 19.48 7.32
C SER A 255 24.88 21.00 7.41
N LEU A 256 24.19 21.59 6.44
CA LEU A 256 23.80 23.01 6.35
C LEU A 256 22.29 23.14 6.18
#